data_AF-A0A939K9W2-F1
#
_entry.id   AF-A0A939K9W2-F1
#
_cell.length_a   1.000
_cell.length_b   1.000
_cell.length_c   1.000
_cell.angle_alpha   90.00
_cell.angle_beta   90.00
_cell.angle_gamma   90.00
#
_symmetry.space_group_name_H-M   'P 1'
#
loop_
_entity.id
_entity.type
_entity.pdbx_description
1 polymer ?
#
loop_
_entity_poly.entity_id
_entity_poly.type
_entity_poly.pdbx_seq_one_letter_code
_entity_poly.pdbx_strand_id
1 'polypeptide(L)'
;MVDDEMEELHKNHIARIYNPSDEVKGAGLLIYDKYIITCAHVVADALAHSTPERPSDLVKVDFLFPEEKNKPKFEAKVIAWKPRSDIYKYGEDIAILELQGNLPKSDISFPLSLKASSQHNFSVLGFPIGHDEGVTTEGKLVDTNGSGLVQMDVENQSKFSIELGFSGAPVWVEKLASFVGIVVSSELDPDGQPYAEPRRNVKVGYMIPAKIIIESWSFLSLIQALTANLDTAINSAIQTAYKSCGLVNSPQTTVEGIVKDLYDGDKRNLDSNEKFNHNDNTAQFIKYLITNSQIPQTKLEDLKKWGSNNIEDFDKLIQDVNKQDRNTDTKPESYILIKIEPLTTKSRSKIPRFKISGGVIPNIQNYIKHQTGFESIKFSDSPDDSFTLKEIEKNLFLSLFQKIPCKLEKDKKFVFFLPPQYLNHPVETWEIDDFGDRIPVRQRYPVMVRDVTRLDTNYLNVKQSNWIDKWQQLENITCNDFQKLHEYNETRFSVLMKQAIGVILNIFDENKKNDADKIIKIFSSLKSNVVPIAICHRDKITLEKQEYEIRANNELNCYIHTLPNHVLEQYEKFLLNDNDNQYLFVNNVFIIYENPHILPFKAEPIIIN
;
A
#
# COMPACT_ATOMS: atom_id res chain seq x y z
N MET A 1 -17.23 19.38 22.21
CA MET A 1 -18.50 18.94 22.81
C MET A 1 -18.92 17.77 21.98
N VAL A 2 -19.08 16.61 22.62
CA VAL A 2 -19.77 15.47 22.02
C VAL A 2 -21.26 15.85 22.04
N ASP A 3 -22.02 15.52 21.00
CA ASP A 3 -23.48 15.76 21.01
C ASP A 3 -24.14 14.88 22.08
N ASP A 4 -25.15 15.39 22.77
CA ASP A 4 -25.87 14.65 23.83
C ASP A 4 -26.42 13.29 23.31
N GLU A 5 -26.74 13.18 22.01
CA GLU A 5 -27.12 11.92 21.36
C GLU A 5 -26.00 10.87 21.40
N MET A 6 -24.75 11.27 21.15
CA MET A 6 -23.59 10.37 21.17
C MET A 6 -23.23 9.88 22.58
N GLU A 7 -23.65 10.61 23.63
CA GLU A 7 -23.42 10.23 25.01
C GLU A 7 -24.28 9.02 25.44
N GLU A 8 -25.47 8.82 24.88
CA GLU A 8 -26.30 7.64 25.15
C GLU A 8 -26.02 6.47 24.18
N LEU A 9 -25.67 6.76 22.91
CA LEU A 9 -25.50 5.76 21.86
C LEU A 9 -24.42 4.71 22.14
N HIS A 10 -23.43 5.00 22.99
CA HIS A 10 -22.41 4.01 23.39
C HIS A 10 -23.00 2.81 24.15
N LYS A 11 -24.15 2.98 24.82
CA LYS A 11 -24.80 1.92 25.59
C LYS A 11 -25.36 0.81 24.71
N ASN A 12 -25.63 1.09 23.44
CA ASN A 12 -26.02 0.08 22.44
C ASN A 12 -24.95 -1.01 22.24
N HIS A 13 -23.69 -0.70 22.53
CA HIS A 13 -22.55 -1.62 22.40
C HIS A 13 -22.34 -2.49 23.66
N ILE A 14 -23.20 -2.38 24.68
CA ILE A 14 -23.09 -3.15 25.92
C ILE A 14 -23.99 -4.39 25.86
N ALA A 15 -23.36 -5.56 25.76
CA ALA A 15 -24.03 -6.86 25.82
C ALA A 15 -24.24 -7.32 27.27
N ARG A 16 -25.37 -7.97 27.56
CA ARG A 16 -25.54 -8.84 28.74
C ARG A 16 -25.22 -10.28 28.36
N ILE A 17 -24.51 -11.01 29.23
CA ILE A 17 -24.14 -12.41 29.01
C ILE A 17 -24.92 -13.30 29.97
N TYR A 18 -25.58 -14.33 29.41
CA TYR A 18 -26.54 -15.17 30.12
C TYR A 18 -26.09 -16.62 30.28
N ASN A 19 -26.44 -17.22 31.41
CA ASN A 19 -26.42 -18.68 31.55
C ASN A 19 -27.70 -19.33 30.94
N PRO A 20 -27.78 -20.67 30.83
CA PRO A 20 -28.96 -21.37 30.35
C PRO A 20 -30.25 -21.06 31.13
N SER A 21 -30.15 -20.72 32.42
CA SER A 21 -31.26 -20.32 33.30
C SER A 21 -31.72 -18.87 33.12
N ASP A 22 -31.20 -18.16 32.12
CA ASP A 22 -31.48 -16.76 31.82
C ASP A 22 -31.09 -15.75 32.93
N GLU A 23 -30.15 -16.13 33.81
CA GLU A 23 -29.47 -15.22 34.75
C GLU A 23 -28.29 -14.52 34.06
N VAL A 24 -28.12 -13.21 34.29
CA VAL A 24 -26.94 -12.46 33.83
C VAL A 24 -25.71 -12.87 34.66
N LYS A 25 -24.59 -13.19 33.99
CA LYS A 25 -23.29 -13.50 34.63
C LYS A 25 -22.24 -12.40 34.46
N GLY A 26 -22.45 -11.51 33.51
CA GLY A 26 -21.60 -10.34 33.29
C GLY A 26 -21.99 -9.62 32.02
N ALA A 27 -21.09 -8.78 31.55
CA ALA A 27 -21.29 -7.93 30.38
C ALA A 27 -20.26 -8.22 29.28
N GLY A 28 -20.43 -7.58 28.13
CA GLY A 28 -19.44 -7.55 27.07
C GLY A 28 -19.54 -6.29 26.21
N LEU A 29 -18.49 -6.04 25.44
CA LEU A 29 -18.41 -4.93 24.49
C LEU A 29 -18.57 -5.43 23.06
N LEU A 30 -19.64 -5.04 22.38
CA LEU A 30 -19.82 -5.22 20.96
C LEU A 30 -18.89 -4.30 20.16
N ILE A 31 -18.20 -4.86 19.17
CA ILE A 31 -17.43 -4.14 18.16
C ILE A 31 -17.72 -4.72 16.76
N TYR A 32 -17.69 -3.85 15.75
CA TYR A 32 -17.96 -4.19 14.35
C TYR A 32 -19.28 -4.95 14.13
N ASP A 33 -20.31 -4.61 14.92
CA ASP A 33 -21.67 -5.20 14.92
C ASP A 33 -21.73 -6.74 15.02
N LYS A 34 -20.64 -7.40 15.45
CA LYS A 34 -20.50 -8.85 15.35
C LYS A 34 -19.67 -9.52 16.43
N TYR A 35 -18.62 -8.87 16.92
CA TYR A 35 -17.71 -9.47 17.91
C TYR A 35 -17.97 -8.87 19.29
N ILE A 36 -18.06 -9.71 20.32
CA ILE A 36 -18.22 -9.28 21.71
C ILE A 36 -16.96 -9.61 22.49
N ILE A 37 -16.34 -8.58 23.06
CA ILE A 37 -15.19 -8.70 23.97
C ILE A 37 -15.70 -8.83 25.41
N THR A 38 -15.25 -9.83 26.14
CA THR A 38 -15.61 -10.03 27.55
C THR A 38 -14.48 -10.74 28.31
N CYS A 39 -14.67 -11.00 29.59
CA CYS A 39 -13.74 -11.81 30.38
C CYS A 39 -13.98 -13.31 30.16
N ALA A 40 -12.91 -14.10 30.20
CA ALA A 40 -13.01 -15.55 30.03
C ALA A 40 -13.81 -16.19 31.17
N HIS A 41 -13.64 -15.73 32.41
CA HIS A 41 -14.41 -16.26 33.54
C HIS A 41 -15.92 -16.02 33.40
N VAL A 42 -16.37 -14.88 32.83
CA VAL A 42 -17.81 -14.60 32.61
C VAL A 42 -18.44 -15.63 31.69
N VAL A 43 -17.72 -16.02 30.64
CA VAL A 43 -18.16 -17.07 29.69
C VAL A 43 -18.13 -18.45 30.35
N ALA A 44 -17.12 -18.74 31.18
CA ALA A 44 -17.03 -19.98 31.94
C ALA A 44 -18.20 -20.11 32.94
N ASP A 45 -18.53 -19.04 33.67
CA ASP A 45 -19.66 -18.97 34.61
C ASP A 45 -21.02 -19.06 33.89
N ALA A 46 -21.13 -18.47 32.70
CA ALA A 46 -22.32 -18.56 31.85
C ALA A 46 -22.56 -20.01 31.37
N LEU A 47 -21.51 -20.74 31.00
CA LEU A 47 -21.60 -22.09 30.45
C LEU A 47 -21.41 -23.21 31.51
N ALA A 48 -21.14 -22.86 32.78
CA ALA A 48 -20.68 -23.78 33.81
C ALA A 48 -19.46 -24.63 33.37
N HIS A 49 -18.51 -23.99 32.67
CA HIS A 49 -17.36 -24.61 32.03
C HIS A 49 -16.08 -24.45 32.87
N SER A 50 -15.13 -25.39 32.77
CA SER A 50 -13.82 -25.27 33.41
C SER A 50 -12.90 -24.34 32.62
N THR A 51 -12.30 -23.34 33.26
CA THR A 51 -11.55 -22.26 32.58
C THR A 51 -10.39 -22.66 31.64
N PRO A 52 -9.57 -23.71 31.87
CA PRO A 52 -8.37 -23.93 31.04
C PRO A 52 -8.66 -24.46 29.62
N GLU A 53 -9.87 -24.94 29.35
CA GLU A 53 -10.30 -25.36 28.00
C GLU A 53 -11.20 -24.30 27.37
N ARG A 54 -11.16 -24.19 26.02
CA ARG A 54 -12.04 -23.27 25.30
C ARG A 54 -13.42 -23.92 25.13
N PRO A 55 -14.51 -23.27 25.57
CA PRO A 55 -15.86 -23.79 25.38
C PRO A 55 -16.23 -23.98 23.90
N SER A 56 -16.94 -25.07 23.60
CA SER A 56 -17.56 -25.32 22.29
C SER A 56 -19.01 -24.82 22.19
N ASP A 57 -19.67 -24.67 23.34
CA ASP A 57 -21.09 -24.32 23.43
C ASP A 57 -21.37 -22.86 23.09
N LEU A 58 -22.61 -22.57 22.72
CA LEU A 58 -23.06 -21.22 22.38
C LEU A 58 -23.48 -20.45 23.63
N VAL A 59 -22.97 -19.23 23.75
CA VAL A 59 -23.28 -18.28 24.82
C VAL A 59 -24.52 -17.47 24.42
N LYS A 60 -25.50 -17.34 25.32
CA LYS A 60 -26.65 -16.44 25.13
C LYS A 60 -26.26 -15.00 25.47
N VAL A 61 -26.60 -14.04 24.60
CA VAL A 61 -26.36 -12.61 24.81
C VAL A 61 -27.56 -11.76 24.39
N ASP A 62 -27.74 -10.57 24.96
CA ASP A 62 -28.66 -9.55 24.43
C ASP A 62 -28.14 -8.11 24.63
N PHE A 63 -28.90 -7.14 24.11
CA PHE A 63 -28.59 -5.71 24.15
C PHE A 63 -29.78 -4.95 24.71
N LEU A 64 -29.53 -4.08 25.69
CA LEU A 64 -30.60 -3.40 26.46
C LEU A 64 -31.22 -2.18 25.78
N PHE A 65 -30.42 -1.49 24.96
CA PHE A 65 -30.67 -0.13 24.49
C PHE A 65 -31.13 0.05 23.03
N PRO A 66 -30.99 -0.93 22.10
CA PRO A 66 -31.61 -0.83 20.78
C PRO A 66 -33.14 -0.62 20.85
N GLU A 67 -33.69 0.13 19.90
CA GLU A 67 -35.14 0.48 19.86
C GLU A 67 -36.09 -0.72 19.68
N GLU A 68 -35.57 -1.92 19.44
CA GLU A 68 -36.36 -3.13 19.24
C GLU A 68 -37.12 -3.55 20.51
N LYS A 69 -38.44 -3.36 20.49
CA LYS A 69 -39.37 -3.66 21.59
C LYS A 69 -39.27 -5.06 22.22
N ASN A 70 -38.67 -6.01 21.53
CA ASN A 70 -38.60 -7.41 21.95
C ASN A 70 -37.24 -7.82 22.57
N LYS A 71 -36.22 -6.94 22.60
CA LYS A 71 -34.85 -7.21 23.11
C LYS A 71 -34.39 -8.67 22.83
N PRO A 72 -34.25 -9.09 21.55
CA PRO A 72 -33.99 -10.48 21.22
C PRO A 72 -32.67 -10.98 21.82
N LYS A 73 -32.68 -12.22 22.31
CA LYS A 73 -31.44 -12.93 22.68
C LYS A 73 -30.82 -13.56 21.45
N PHE A 74 -29.52 -13.39 21.31
CA PHE A 74 -28.68 -13.98 20.28
C PHE A 74 -27.80 -15.09 20.87
N GLU A 75 -27.36 -16.01 20.01
CA GLU A 75 -26.32 -16.98 20.35
C GLU A 75 -24.96 -16.45 19.86
N ALA A 76 -23.89 -16.72 20.60
CA ALA A 76 -22.54 -16.30 20.25
C ALA A 76 -21.52 -17.42 20.51
N LYS A 77 -20.55 -17.57 19.62
CA LYS A 77 -19.53 -18.63 19.67
C LYS A 77 -18.20 -18.09 20.14
N VAL A 78 -17.50 -18.78 21.04
CA VAL A 78 -16.13 -18.41 21.45
C VAL A 78 -15.15 -18.57 20.29
N ILE A 79 -14.58 -17.47 19.78
CA ILE A 79 -13.59 -17.48 18.68
C ILE A 79 -12.15 -17.21 19.11
N ALA A 80 -11.94 -16.61 20.30
CA ALA A 80 -10.63 -16.52 20.94
C ALA A 80 -10.76 -16.66 22.47
N TRP A 81 -9.79 -17.30 23.10
CA TRP A 81 -9.83 -17.72 24.50
C TRP A 81 -8.46 -17.61 25.17
N LYS A 82 -8.28 -16.57 25.98
CA LYS A 82 -7.14 -16.44 26.89
C LYS A 82 -7.66 -16.69 28.31
N PRO A 83 -7.55 -17.93 28.82
CA PRO A 83 -8.13 -18.29 30.10
C PRO A 83 -7.44 -17.54 31.26
N ARG A 84 -8.14 -17.45 32.38
CA ARG A 84 -7.60 -16.91 33.63
C ARG A 84 -6.80 -17.99 34.37
N SER A 85 -5.52 -17.73 34.67
CA SER A 85 -4.79 -18.47 35.71
C SER A 85 -5.21 -18.04 37.11
N ASP A 86 -4.91 -18.86 38.12
CA ASP A 86 -5.10 -18.50 39.54
C ASP A 86 -4.50 -17.11 39.83
N ILE A 87 -3.20 -16.93 39.59
CA ILE A 87 -2.53 -15.62 39.66
C ILE A 87 -2.72 -14.90 38.32
N TYR A 88 -3.40 -13.75 38.34
CA TYR A 88 -3.65 -12.97 37.12
C TYR A 88 -2.35 -12.51 36.45
N LYS A 89 -2.15 -12.91 35.18
CA LYS A 89 -1.01 -12.49 34.34
C LYS A 89 -1.46 -11.57 33.21
N TYR A 90 -0.48 -10.83 32.68
CA TYR A 90 -0.66 -9.97 31.52
C TYR A 90 -1.18 -10.76 30.30
N GLY A 91 -2.31 -10.32 29.72
CA GLY A 91 -2.92 -10.96 28.54
C GLY A 91 -3.84 -12.15 28.83
N GLU A 92 -4.20 -12.41 30.08
CA GLU A 92 -5.14 -13.46 30.49
C GLU A 92 -6.56 -12.92 30.79
N ASP A 93 -7.51 -13.83 31.01
CA ASP A 93 -8.94 -13.55 31.29
C ASP A 93 -9.68 -12.75 30.20
N ILE A 94 -9.42 -13.06 28.92
CA ILE A 94 -10.03 -12.42 27.75
C ILE A 94 -10.73 -13.48 26.90
N ALA A 95 -12.00 -13.25 26.56
CA ALA A 95 -12.74 -14.04 25.58
C ALA A 95 -13.33 -13.14 24.50
N ILE A 96 -13.28 -13.61 23.26
CA ILE A 96 -13.94 -12.96 22.11
C ILE A 96 -15.03 -13.90 21.61
N LEU A 97 -16.26 -13.39 21.52
CA LEU A 97 -17.42 -14.11 21.00
C LEU A 97 -17.78 -13.58 19.60
N GLU A 98 -18.18 -14.45 18.67
CA GLU A 98 -18.75 -14.11 17.38
C GLU A 98 -20.26 -14.37 17.40
N LEU A 99 -21.07 -13.32 17.21
CA LEU A 99 -22.53 -13.42 17.13
C LEU A 99 -22.98 -14.33 15.98
N GLN A 100 -23.95 -15.20 16.26
CA GLN A 100 -24.61 -16.07 15.31
C GLN A 100 -25.88 -15.37 14.81
N GLY A 101 -25.73 -14.62 13.72
CA GLY A 101 -26.78 -13.77 13.14
C GLY A 101 -26.24 -12.37 12.81
N ASN A 102 -27.07 -11.58 12.14
CA ASN A 102 -26.74 -10.18 11.83
C ASN A 102 -27.57 -9.28 12.74
N LEU A 103 -26.93 -8.38 13.48
CA LEU A 103 -27.61 -7.21 14.02
C LEU A 103 -27.97 -6.25 12.87
N PRO A 104 -28.99 -5.38 13.05
CA PRO A 104 -29.13 -4.21 12.21
C PRO A 104 -27.83 -3.41 12.24
N LYS A 105 -27.28 -3.06 11.08
CA LYS A 105 -26.01 -2.32 11.02
C LYS A 105 -26.14 -0.98 11.73
N SER A 106 -25.21 -0.70 12.63
CA SER A 106 -25.00 0.61 13.21
C SER A 106 -24.04 1.37 12.31
N ASP A 107 -24.46 2.51 11.76
CA ASP A 107 -23.53 3.45 11.10
C ASP A 107 -22.57 4.12 12.10
N ILE A 108 -22.72 3.84 13.41
CA ILE A 108 -21.92 4.35 14.52
C ILE A 108 -21.02 3.25 15.07
N SER A 109 -19.71 3.46 14.98
CA SER A 109 -18.67 2.57 15.52
C SER A 109 -17.80 3.30 16.54
N PHE A 110 -17.78 2.85 17.79
CA PHE A 110 -16.88 3.38 18.81
C PHE A 110 -15.51 2.68 18.76
N PRO A 111 -14.41 3.39 18.48
CA PRO A 111 -13.08 2.79 18.49
C PRO A 111 -12.63 2.46 19.92
N LEU A 112 -11.80 1.44 20.07
CA LEU A 112 -11.05 1.16 21.29
C LEU A 112 -9.83 2.10 21.40
N SER A 113 -9.78 2.91 22.45
CA SER A 113 -8.68 3.85 22.68
C SER A 113 -7.50 3.20 23.39
N LEU A 114 -6.33 3.26 22.75
CA LEU A 114 -5.04 2.92 23.37
C LEU A 114 -4.60 3.94 24.44
N LYS A 115 -5.29 5.09 24.56
CA LYS A 115 -4.96 6.18 25.49
C LYS A 115 -5.83 6.09 26.74
N ALA A 116 -5.47 5.19 27.66
CA ALA A 116 -5.96 5.25 29.04
C ALA A 116 -5.00 6.13 29.85
N SER A 117 -5.28 7.43 29.98
CA SER A 117 -4.52 8.29 30.89
C SER A 117 -4.94 8.03 32.33
N SER A 118 -3.96 8.02 33.23
CA SER A 118 -4.21 8.33 34.64
C SER A 118 -4.99 9.66 34.75
N GLN A 119 -5.88 9.75 35.73
CA GLN A 119 -6.76 10.90 36.02
C GLN A 119 -7.91 11.15 35.02
N HIS A 120 -8.22 10.25 34.08
CA HIS A 120 -9.48 10.33 33.35
C HIS A 120 -10.65 9.84 34.22
N ASN A 121 -11.77 10.57 34.18
CA ASN A 121 -13.04 10.07 34.71
C ASN A 121 -13.53 8.93 33.80
N PHE A 122 -14.10 7.89 34.41
CA PHE A 122 -14.76 6.80 33.69
C PHE A 122 -16.23 6.68 34.11
N SER A 123 -17.02 6.07 33.23
CA SER A 123 -18.33 5.51 33.55
C SER A 123 -18.37 4.05 33.10
N VAL A 124 -19.05 3.18 33.85
CA VAL A 124 -19.27 1.77 33.49
C VAL A 124 -20.67 1.34 33.91
N LEU A 125 -21.38 0.68 33.00
CA LEU A 125 -22.69 0.07 33.25
C LEU A 125 -22.50 -1.44 33.48
N GLY A 126 -22.87 -1.92 34.67
CA GLY A 126 -22.81 -3.34 35.03
C GLY A 126 -24.15 -3.90 35.46
N PHE A 127 -24.22 -5.23 35.59
CA PHE A 127 -25.45 -5.99 35.87
C PHE A 127 -25.32 -6.83 37.15
N PRO A 128 -25.17 -6.21 38.33
CA PRO A 128 -25.12 -6.93 39.60
C PRO A 128 -26.48 -7.56 39.95
N ILE A 129 -26.47 -8.48 40.90
CA ILE A 129 -27.65 -9.28 41.28
C ILE A 129 -28.83 -8.38 41.67
N GLY A 130 -29.97 -8.56 41.00
CA GLY A 130 -31.18 -7.76 41.22
C GLY A 130 -31.25 -6.46 40.41
N HIS A 131 -30.27 -6.21 39.54
CA HIS A 131 -30.15 -5.02 38.71
C HIS A 131 -29.94 -5.37 37.21
N ASP A 132 -30.77 -6.28 36.68
CA ASP A 132 -30.67 -6.80 35.31
C ASP A 132 -30.83 -5.72 34.22
N GLU A 133 -31.52 -4.61 34.48
CA GLU A 133 -31.61 -3.45 33.58
C GLU A 133 -30.37 -2.51 33.66
N GLY A 134 -29.39 -2.86 34.50
CA GLY A 134 -28.10 -2.19 34.63
C GLY A 134 -28.05 -1.08 35.68
N VAL A 135 -26.85 -0.89 36.25
CA VAL A 135 -26.53 0.25 37.12
C VAL A 135 -25.18 0.84 36.73
N THR A 136 -25.11 2.18 36.73
CA THR A 136 -23.91 2.93 36.37
C THR A 136 -23.06 3.22 37.60
N THR A 137 -21.75 2.98 37.48
CA THR A 137 -20.72 3.33 38.46
C THR A 137 -19.70 4.25 37.81
N GLU A 138 -19.34 5.34 38.50
CA GLU A 138 -18.42 6.37 38.03
C GLU A 138 -17.21 6.51 38.96
N GLY A 139 -16.08 6.96 38.40
CA GLY A 139 -14.82 7.00 39.11
C GLY A 139 -13.68 7.58 38.29
N LYS A 140 -12.44 7.35 38.75
CA LYS A 140 -11.21 7.79 38.08
C LYS A 140 -10.27 6.64 37.81
N LEU A 141 -9.66 6.66 36.63
CA LEU A 141 -8.54 5.78 36.30
C LEU A 141 -7.29 6.26 37.05
N VAL A 142 -6.64 5.37 37.78
CA VAL A 142 -5.49 5.70 38.63
C VAL A 142 -4.18 5.43 37.90
N ASP A 143 -3.70 4.20 37.88
CA ASP A 143 -2.48 3.79 37.19
C ASP A 143 -2.50 2.28 36.89
N THR A 144 -1.51 1.79 36.15
CA THR A 144 -1.33 0.39 35.78
C THR A 144 -0.55 -0.37 36.86
N ASN A 145 -1.08 -1.50 37.34
CA ASN A 145 -0.41 -2.36 38.31
C ASN A 145 0.64 -3.29 37.65
N GLY A 146 1.36 -4.06 38.48
CA GLY A 146 2.42 -4.97 38.02
C GLY A 146 1.97 -6.07 37.05
N SER A 147 0.68 -6.40 36.98
CA SER A 147 0.11 -7.36 36.03
C SER A 147 -0.50 -6.72 34.77
N GLY A 148 -0.38 -5.40 34.62
CA GLY A 148 -0.89 -4.66 33.46
C GLY A 148 -2.36 -4.20 33.57
N LEU A 149 -3.02 -4.43 34.71
CA LEU A 149 -4.39 -3.95 34.94
C LEU A 149 -4.40 -2.49 35.36
N VAL A 150 -5.36 -1.71 34.86
CA VAL A 150 -5.54 -0.32 35.30
C VAL A 150 -6.50 -0.30 36.50
N GLN A 151 -6.06 0.32 37.59
CA GLN A 151 -6.89 0.53 38.78
C GLN A 151 -7.94 1.62 38.53
N MET A 152 -9.15 1.38 39.02
CA MET A 152 -10.33 2.22 38.93
C MET A 152 -10.78 2.61 40.34
N ASP A 153 -10.61 3.87 40.74
CA ASP A 153 -11.12 4.36 42.03
C ASP A 153 -12.55 4.87 41.82
N VAL A 154 -13.53 4.18 42.41
CA VAL A 154 -14.96 4.54 42.33
C VAL A 154 -15.24 5.74 43.24
N GLU A 155 -16.02 6.70 42.77
CA GLU A 155 -16.28 7.89 43.56
C GLU A 155 -17.04 7.56 44.86
N ASN A 156 -16.69 8.25 45.95
CA ASN A 156 -17.35 8.08 47.25
C ASN A 156 -18.88 8.29 47.15
N GLN A 157 -19.31 9.21 46.28
CA GLN A 157 -20.72 9.53 46.01
C GLN A 157 -21.43 8.54 45.06
N SER A 158 -20.71 7.65 44.37
CA SER A 158 -21.35 6.56 43.60
C SER A 158 -22.15 5.65 44.54
N LYS A 159 -23.39 5.34 44.15
CA LYS A 159 -24.28 4.46 44.92
C LYS A 159 -23.85 2.99 44.85
N PHE A 160 -23.23 2.60 43.74
CA PHE A 160 -22.76 1.25 43.49
C PHE A 160 -21.22 1.24 43.47
N SER A 161 -20.64 0.16 43.98
CA SER A 161 -19.23 -0.18 43.79
C SER A 161 -19.09 -1.01 42.51
N ILE A 162 -17.86 -1.26 42.07
CA ILE A 162 -17.61 -2.35 41.11
C ILE A 162 -17.74 -3.66 41.89
N GLU A 163 -18.55 -4.60 41.39
CA GLU A 163 -18.84 -5.88 42.05
C GLU A 163 -19.18 -6.98 41.01
N LEU A 164 -19.57 -8.17 41.47
CA LEU A 164 -19.98 -9.27 40.58
C LEU A 164 -21.13 -8.81 39.66
N GLY A 165 -21.04 -9.13 38.37
CA GLY A 165 -21.93 -8.61 37.33
C GLY A 165 -21.41 -7.37 36.58
N PHE A 166 -20.34 -6.72 37.06
CA PHE A 166 -19.58 -5.73 36.26
C PHE A 166 -18.48 -6.36 35.39
N SER A 167 -18.05 -7.60 35.65
CA SER A 167 -17.03 -8.26 34.83
C SER A 167 -17.41 -8.31 33.35
N GLY A 168 -16.43 -8.02 32.48
CA GLY A 168 -16.61 -7.86 31.04
C GLY A 168 -17.24 -6.53 30.59
N ALA A 169 -17.73 -5.70 31.51
CA ALA A 169 -18.36 -4.42 31.15
C ALA A 169 -17.34 -3.43 30.57
N PRO A 170 -17.65 -2.76 29.44
CA PRO A 170 -16.75 -1.78 28.86
C PRO A 170 -16.64 -0.52 29.72
N VAL A 171 -15.41 -0.03 29.88
CA VAL A 171 -15.11 1.21 30.58
C VAL A 171 -15.12 2.37 29.58
N TRP A 172 -16.09 3.28 29.73
CA TRP A 172 -16.26 4.46 28.89
C TRP A 172 -15.49 5.66 29.45
N VAL A 173 -14.82 6.42 28.59
CA VAL A 173 -14.22 7.71 28.93
C VAL A 173 -14.79 8.79 28.01
N GLU A 174 -15.71 9.58 28.56
CA GLU A 174 -16.45 10.65 27.88
C GLU A 174 -15.53 11.65 27.14
N LYS A 175 -14.44 12.09 27.81
CA LYS A 175 -13.43 13.01 27.23
C LYS A 175 -12.75 12.46 25.96
N LEU A 176 -12.77 11.14 25.76
CA LEU A 176 -12.21 10.45 24.59
C LEU A 176 -13.29 9.95 23.62
N ALA A 177 -14.57 10.03 23.98
CA ALA A 177 -15.72 9.44 23.27
C ALA A 177 -15.44 7.97 22.86
N SER A 178 -14.87 7.18 23.77
CA SER A 178 -14.28 5.89 23.44
C SER A 178 -14.19 4.95 24.66
N PHE A 179 -14.25 3.66 24.37
CA PHE A 179 -13.98 2.59 25.34
C PHE A 179 -12.48 2.38 25.53
N VAL A 180 -12.03 2.29 26.78
CA VAL A 180 -10.61 2.20 27.17
C VAL A 180 -10.21 0.84 27.76
N GLY A 181 -11.14 -0.09 27.94
CA GLY A 181 -10.91 -1.41 28.51
C GLY A 181 -12.21 -2.12 28.91
N ILE A 182 -12.08 -3.29 29.53
CA ILE A 182 -13.20 -4.03 30.16
C ILE A 182 -12.88 -4.30 31.64
N VAL A 183 -13.88 -4.22 32.52
CA VAL A 183 -13.73 -4.55 33.95
C VAL A 183 -13.47 -6.05 34.14
N VAL A 184 -12.56 -6.41 35.06
CA VAL A 184 -12.19 -7.83 35.33
C VAL A 184 -12.32 -8.24 36.79
N SER A 185 -12.23 -7.30 37.74
CA SER A 185 -12.42 -7.58 39.16
C SER A 185 -12.79 -6.30 39.93
N SER A 186 -13.47 -6.46 41.05
CA SER A 186 -13.67 -5.42 42.06
C SER A 186 -12.43 -5.23 42.95
N GLU A 187 -11.75 -6.32 43.33
CA GLU A 187 -10.61 -6.26 44.22
C GLU A 187 -9.60 -7.38 43.90
N LEU A 188 -8.32 -7.11 44.11
CA LEU A 188 -7.25 -8.10 44.04
C LEU A 188 -6.38 -7.99 45.30
N ASP A 189 -5.96 -9.12 45.84
CA ASP A 189 -5.04 -9.21 46.96
C ASP A 189 -3.58 -8.96 46.51
N PRO A 190 -2.60 -8.90 47.43
CA PRO A 190 -1.19 -8.64 47.08
C PRO A 190 -0.57 -9.66 46.12
N ASP A 191 -1.14 -10.87 46.03
CA ASP A 191 -0.70 -11.96 45.17
C ASP A 191 -1.52 -12.07 43.87
N GLY A 192 -2.46 -11.13 43.64
CA GLY A 192 -3.26 -11.03 42.41
C GLY A 192 -4.54 -11.89 42.40
N GLN A 193 -4.99 -12.39 43.55
CA GLN A 193 -6.24 -13.16 43.70
C GLN A 193 -7.45 -12.26 43.99
N PRO A 194 -8.67 -12.58 43.54
CA PRO A 194 -9.89 -11.94 44.05
C PRO A 194 -10.05 -12.17 45.56
N TYR A 195 -10.44 -11.15 46.31
CA TYR A 195 -10.89 -11.35 47.69
C TYR A 195 -12.22 -12.12 47.70
N ALA A 196 -12.32 -13.14 48.55
CA ALA A 196 -13.51 -13.98 48.68
C ALA A 196 -14.75 -13.23 49.22
N GLU A 197 -14.55 -12.13 49.97
CA GLU A 197 -15.62 -11.19 50.33
C GLU A 197 -15.11 -9.75 50.13
N PRO A 198 -15.94 -8.82 49.57
CA PRO A 198 -15.54 -7.44 49.33
C PRO A 198 -15.28 -6.69 50.65
N ARG A 199 -14.11 -6.07 50.77
CA ARG A 199 -13.75 -5.29 51.96
C ARG A 199 -14.59 -4.01 51.99
N ARG A 200 -15.53 -3.92 52.94
CA ARG A 200 -16.62 -2.90 53.03
C ARG A 200 -16.25 -1.41 52.90
N ASN A 201 -14.96 -1.06 52.91
CA ASN A 201 -14.45 0.32 52.77
C ASN A 201 -13.53 0.52 51.55
N VAL A 202 -13.37 -0.48 50.67
CA VAL A 202 -12.54 -0.38 49.46
C VAL A 202 -13.45 -0.21 48.26
N LYS A 203 -13.43 0.98 47.65
CA LYS A 203 -14.19 1.35 46.45
C LYS A 203 -13.27 1.35 45.22
N VAL A 204 -12.68 0.19 44.96
CA VAL A 204 -11.74 -0.02 43.85
C VAL A 204 -12.38 -0.97 42.83
N GLY A 205 -11.83 -0.98 41.62
CA GLY A 205 -11.98 -2.03 40.62
C GLY A 205 -10.73 -2.08 39.73
N TYR A 206 -10.68 -3.06 38.85
CA TYR A 206 -9.62 -3.23 37.87
C TYR A 206 -10.20 -3.49 36.49
N MET A 207 -9.59 -2.89 35.46
CA MET A 207 -9.87 -3.19 34.06
C MET A 207 -8.66 -3.77 33.33
N ILE A 208 -8.93 -4.64 32.36
CA ILE A 208 -8.00 -4.96 31.28
C ILE A 208 -8.05 -3.79 30.31
N PRO A 209 -6.99 -2.97 30.18
CA PRO A 209 -6.98 -1.85 29.25
C PRO A 209 -7.04 -2.36 27.81
N ALA A 210 -7.72 -1.60 26.94
CA ALA A 210 -7.94 -1.92 25.53
C ALA A 210 -6.65 -2.33 24.80
N LYS A 211 -5.52 -1.70 25.14
CA LYS A 211 -4.19 -2.06 24.64
C LYS A 211 -3.88 -3.56 24.77
N ILE A 212 -4.12 -4.16 25.94
CA ILE A 212 -3.84 -5.58 26.19
C ILE A 212 -4.79 -6.45 25.36
N ILE A 213 -6.07 -6.06 25.26
CA ILE A 213 -7.08 -6.77 24.47
C ILE A 213 -6.68 -6.82 22.99
N ILE A 214 -6.27 -5.67 22.45
CA ILE A 214 -5.79 -5.49 21.07
C ILE A 214 -4.51 -6.29 20.83
N GLU A 215 -3.53 -6.22 21.74
CA GLU A 215 -2.26 -6.96 21.64
C GLU A 215 -2.46 -8.48 21.79
N SER A 216 -3.53 -8.93 22.45
CA SER A 216 -3.88 -10.36 22.63
C SER A 216 -4.69 -10.97 21.48
N TRP A 217 -5.15 -10.16 20.51
CA TRP A 217 -5.94 -10.62 19.37
C TRP A 217 -5.38 -10.05 18.05
N SER A 218 -4.67 -10.91 17.30
CA SER A 218 -3.95 -10.54 16.07
C SER A 218 -4.86 -9.92 14.99
N PHE A 219 -6.10 -10.40 14.89
CA PHE A 219 -7.12 -9.91 13.97
C PHE A 219 -7.50 -8.45 14.24
N LEU A 220 -7.83 -8.13 15.51
CA LEU A 220 -8.22 -6.78 15.92
C LEU A 220 -7.06 -5.79 15.81
N SER A 221 -5.86 -6.20 16.21
CA SER A 221 -4.66 -5.35 16.04
C SER A 221 -4.33 -5.07 14.57
N LEU A 222 -4.63 -6.00 13.64
CA LEU A 222 -4.49 -5.72 12.21
C LEU A 222 -5.54 -4.72 11.72
N ILE A 223 -6.82 -4.94 12.07
CA ILE A 223 -7.90 -4.00 11.71
C ILE A 223 -7.56 -2.60 12.22
N GLN A 224 -7.05 -2.46 13.44
CA GLN A 224 -6.70 -1.16 14.01
C GLN A 224 -5.50 -0.50 13.31
N ALA A 225 -4.45 -1.25 13.01
CA ALA A 225 -3.28 -0.75 12.27
C ALA A 225 -3.68 -0.24 10.86
N LEU A 226 -4.65 -0.90 10.23
CA LEU A 226 -5.18 -0.51 8.93
C LEU A 226 -6.16 0.69 9.03
N THR A 227 -7.04 0.72 10.04
CA THR A 227 -8.13 1.73 10.15
C THR A 227 -7.71 3.07 10.73
N ALA A 228 -6.72 3.14 11.63
CA ALA A 228 -6.28 4.40 12.23
C ALA A 228 -5.83 5.41 11.16
N ASN A 229 -6.40 6.63 11.10
CA ASN A 229 -6.06 7.64 10.08
C ASN A 229 -6.14 7.11 8.63
N LEU A 230 -7.26 6.49 8.25
CA LEU A 230 -7.54 6.16 6.85
C LEU A 230 -7.81 7.42 6.02
N ASP A 231 -7.11 7.54 4.88
CA ASP A 231 -7.48 8.42 3.78
C ASP A 231 -7.77 7.59 2.51
N THR A 232 -8.19 8.27 1.45
CA THR A 232 -8.55 7.65 0.17
C THR A 232 -7.38 6.91 -0.50
N ALA A 233 -6.14 7.39 -0.33
CA ALA A 233 -4.96 6.77 -0.93
C ALA A 233 -4.59 5.47 -0.20
N ILE A 234 -4.61 5.49 1.13
CA ILE A 234 -4.36 4.29 1.96
C ILE A 234 -5.45 3.25 1.72
N ASN A 235 -6.71 3.64 1.60
CA ASN A 235 -7.80 2.71 1.27
C ASN A 235 -7.59 2.08 -0.13
N SER A 236 -7.15 2.86 -1.13
CA SER A 236 -6.80 2.34 -2.45
C SER A 236 -5.63 1.35 -2.41
N ALA A 237 -4.60 1.62 -1.59
CA ALA A 237 -3.48 0.71 -1.40
C ALA A 237 -3.91 -0.62 -0.75
N ILE A 238 -4.76 -0.57 0.29
CA ILE A 238 -5.38 -1.74 0.94
C ILE A 238 -6.21 -2.57 -0.05
N GLN A 239 -7.06 -1.92 -0.85
CA GLN A 239 -7.87 -2.57 -1.87
C GLN A 239 -7.02 -3.24 -2.96
N THR A 240 -5.88 -2.63 -3.33
CA THR A 240 -4.98 -3.19 -4.34
C THR A 240 -4.16 -4.36 -3.78
N ALA A 241 -3.71 -4.27 -2.52
CA ALA A 241 -3.06 -5.35 -1.80
C ALA A 241 -3.96 -6.59 -1.71
N TYR A 242 -5.19 -6.40 -1.25
CA TYR A 242 -6.18 -7.48 -1.10
C TYR A 242 -6.53 -8.15 -2.44
N LYS A 243 -6.75 -7.37 -3.51
CA LYS A 243 -6.95 -7.92 -4.86
C LYS A 243 -5.77 -8.76 -5.34
N SER A 244 -4.55 -8.38 -4.99
CA SER A 244 -3.32 -9.09 -5.38
C SER A 244 -3.18 -10.45 -4.69
N CYS A 245 -3.86 -10.69 -3.58
CA CYS A 245 -3.93 -11.99 -2.91
C CYS A 245 -4.87 -13.00 -3.60
N GLY A 246 -5.70 -12.57 -4.57
CA GLY A 246 -6.50 -13.47 -5.41
C GLY A 246 -7.61 -14.26 -4.69
N LEU A 247 -8.02 -13.84 -3.50
CA LEU A 247 -8.82 -14.67 -2.59
C LEU A 247 -10.30 -14.86 -2.97
N VAL A 248 -11.01 -13.87 -3.57
CA VAL A 248 -12.47 -13.98 -3.79
C VAL A 248 -13.00 -13.22 -5.02
N ASN A 249 -14.11 -13.72 -5.57
CA ASN A 249 -14.87 -13.15 -6.69
C ASN A 249 -15.77 -11.94 -6.33
N SER A 250 -15.78 -11.48 -5.07
CA SER A 250 -16.62 -10.36 -4.62
C SER A 250 -15.79 -9.45 -3.72
N PRO A 251 -15.55 -8.18 -4.09
CA PRO A 251 -14.61 -7.32 -3.38
C PRO A 251 -15.23 -6.80 -2.07
N GLN A 252 -14.61 -7.12 -0.94
CA GLN A 252 -14.92 -6.50 0.34
C GLN A 252 -14.57 -5.00 0.32
N THR A 253 -15.47 -4.15 0.80
CA THR A 253 -15.25 -2.70 0.87
C THR A 253 -14.79 -2.22 2.25
N THR A 254 -14.97 -3.04 3.30
CA THR A 254 -14.54 -2.72 4.67
C THR A 254 -13.20 -3.39 5.00
N VAL A 255 -12.39 -2.73 5.83
CA VAL A 255 -11.11 -3.29 6.31
C VAL A 255 -11.34 -4.57 7.12
N GLU A 256 -12.38 -4.61 7.95
CA GLU A 256 -12.77 -5.79 8.74
C GLU A 256 -13.09 -6.99 7.83
N GLY A 257 -13.87 -6.80 6.77
CA GLY A 257 -14.15 -7.85 5.79
C GLY A 257 -12.91 -8.33 5.05
N ILE A 258 -12.01 -7.42 4.64
CA ILE A 258 -10.72 -7.75 4.03
C ILE A 258 -9.86 -8.62 4.96
N VAL A 259 -9.71 -8.21 6.23
CA VAL A 259 -8.91 -8.97 7.21
C VAL A 259 -9.56 -10.32 7.50
N LYS A 260 -10.89 -10.43 7.52
CA LYS A 260 -11.58 -11.70 7.68
C LYS A 260 -11.32 -12.66 6.51
N ASP A 261 -11.46 -12.19 5.28
CA ASP A 261 -11.22 -13.02 4.10
C ASP A 261 -9.76 -13.51 4.02
N LEU A 262 -8.80 -12.69 4.46
CA LEU A 262 -7.38 -13.08 4.57
C LEU A 262 -7.20 -14.22 5.59
N TYR A 263 -7.76 -14.09 6.80
CA TYR A 263 -7.68 -15.13 7.84
C TYR A 263 -8.41 -16.43 7.45
N ASP A 264 -9.58 -16.32 6.82
CA ASP A 264 -10.36 -17.45 6.31
C ASP A 264 -9.58 -18.20 5.19
N GLY A 265 -8.99 -17.44 4.25
CA GLY A 265 -8.17 -17.97 3.16
C GLY A 265 -6.92 -18.71 3.64
N ASP A 266 -6.29 -18.18 4.69
CA ASP A 266 -5.14 -18.78 5.38
C ASP A 266 -5.53 -19.89 6.38
N LYS A 267 -6.84 -20.17 6.51
CA LYS A 267 -7.42 -21.17 7.42
C LYS A 267 -7.00 -20.99 8.89
N ARG A 268 -6.71 -19.75 9.30
CA ARG A 268 -6.21 -19.45 10.64
C ARG A 268 -7.36 -19.45 11.64
N ASN A 269 -7.16 -20.11 12.77
CA ASN A 269 -8.05 -19.94 13.91
C ASN A 269 -7.78 -18.57 14.56
N LEU A 270 -8.83 -17.79 14.85
CA LEU A 270 -8.71 -16.44 15.40
C LEU A 270 -8.08 -16.39 16.81
N ASP A 271 -7.88 -17.55 17.44
CA ASP A 271 -7.22 -17.77 18.72
C ASP A 271 -5.74 -18.19 18.63
N SER A 272 -5.23 -18.57 17.45
CA SER A 272 -3.92 -19.23 17.35
C SER A 272 -2.77 -18.29 17.72
N ASN A 273 -1.98 -18.67 18.74
CA ASN A 273 -0.69 -18.04 19.05
C ASN A 273 0.40 -18.39 18.00
N GLU A 274 0.09 -19.22 17.01
CA GLU A 274 0.96 -19.53 15.88
C GLU A 274 1.11 -18.31 14.97
N LYS A 275 2.32 -18.08 14.46
CA LYS A 275 2.60 -17.01 13.50
C LYS A 275 2.22 -17.41 12.07
N PHE A 276 1.89 -16.43 11.25
CA PHE A 276 1.64 -16.58 9.81
C PHE A 276 2.90 -17.07 9.09
N ASN A 277 2.75 -18.03 8.19
CA ASN A 277 3.85 -18.42 7.32
C ASN A 277 4.10 -17.33 6.27
N HIS A 278 5.32 -17.24 5.73
CA HIS A 278 5.64 -16.28 4.67
C HIS A 278 4.78 -16.45 3.40
N ASN A 279 4.22 -17.63 3.13
CA ASN A 279 3.33 -17.88 1.99
C ASN A 279 1.84 -17.62 2.28
N ASP A 280 1.47 -17.33 3.53
CA ASP A 280 0.09 -17.01 3.89
C ASP A 280 -0.33 -15.69 3.20
N ASN A 281 -1.57 -15.60 2.75
CA ASN A 281 -2.14 -14.45 2.06
C ASN A 281 -2.05 -13.19 2.93
N THR A 282 -2.25 -13.33 4.24
CA THR A 282 -2.07 -12.24 5.22
C THR A 282 -0.62 -11.75 5.23
N ALA A 283 0.37 -12.64 5.16
CA ALA A 283 1.78 -12.25 5.11
C ALA A 283 2.12 -11.56 3.78
N GLN A 284 1.59 -12.03 2.65
CA GLN A 284 1.75 -11.38 1.34
C GLN A 284 1.03 -10.03 1.26
N PHE A 285 -0.14 -9.90 1.87
CA PHE A 285 -0.89 -8.65 1.99
C PHE A 285 -0.11 -7.60 2.80
N ILE A 286 0.41 -7.98 3.98
CA ILE A 286 1.28 -7.10 4.78
C ILE A 286 2.53 -6.72 4.00
N LYS A 287 3.18 -7.69 3.34
CA LYS A 287 4.34 -7.43 2.48
C LYS A 287 4.01 -6.42 1.38
N TYR A 288 2.89 -6.55 0.69
CA TYR A 288 2.48 -5.57 -0.32
C TYR A 288 2.34 -4.17 0.31
N LEU A 289 1.62 -4.04 1.43
CA LEU A 289 1.40 -2.75 2.08
C LEU A 289 2.70 -2.08 2.55
N ILE A 290 3.60 -2.81 3.21
CA ILE A 290 4.86 -2.23 3.71
C ILE A 290 5.86 -1.88 2.59
N THR A 291 5.57 -2.26 1.36
CA THR A 291 6.34 -1.90 0.15
C THR A 291 5.65 -0.86 -0.73
N ASN A 292 4.39 -0.55 -0.44
CA ASN A 292 3.62 0.41 -1.20
C ASN A 292 3.93 1.84 -0.72
N SER A 293 4.42 2.68 -1.62
CA SER A 293 4.82 4.07 -1.37
C SER A 293 3.69 5.01 -0.96
N GLN A 294 2.43 4.59 -1.14
CA GLN A 294 1.26 5.32 -0.70
C GLN A 294 0.98 5.14 0.80
N ILE A 295 1.68 4.23 1.50
CA ILE A 295 1.55 4.03 2.93
C ILE A 295 2.49 4.99 3.69
N PRO A 296 1.97 5.92 4.52
CA PRO A 296 2.82 6.84 5.27
C PRO A 296 3.73 6.13 6.28
N GLN A 297 4.91 6.70 6.54
CA GLN A 297 5.90 6.12 7.46
C GLN A 297 5.33 5.75 8.84
N THR A 298 4.38 6.53 9.37
CA THR A 298 3.72 6.24 10.66
C THR A 298 2.95 4.92 10.63
N LYS A 299 2.15 4.68 9.59
CA LYS A 299 1.47 3.39 9.37
C LYS A 299 2.44 2.26 9.06
N LEU A 300 3.52 2.56 8.35
CA LEU A 300 4.55 1.59 8.01
C LEU A 300 5.18 0.98 9.27
N GLU A 301 5.44 1.77 10.31
CA GLU A 301 5.95 1.24 11.59
C GLU A 301 4.90 0.40 12.36
N ASP A 302 3.62 0.79 12.35
CA ASP A 302 2.56 -0.02 12.96
C ASP A 302 2.40 -1.38 12.24
N LEU A 303 2.42 -1.39 10.90
CA LEU A 303 2.36 -2.62 10.09
C LEU A 303 3.62 -3.49 10.23
N LYS A 304 4.81 -2.90 10.34
CA LYS A 304 6.05 -3.63 10.65
C LYS A 304 6.01 -4.24 12.04
N LYS A 305 5.54 -3.49 13.05
CA LYS A 305 5.38 -4.00 14.42
C LYS A 305 4.39 -5.17 14.45
N TRP A 306 3.25 -5.03 13.76
CA TRP A 306 2.28 -6.11 13.63
C TRP A 306 2.90 -7.34 12.94
N GLY A 307 3.57 -7.16 11.81
CA GLY A 307 4.20 -8.25 11.07
C GLY A 307 5.30 -8.96 11.85
N SER A 308 6.16 -8.24 12.57
CA SER A 308 7.21 -8.83 13.40
C SER A 308 6.63 -9.72 14.52
N ASN A 309 5.53 -9.27 15.13
CA ASN A 309 4.84 -10.03 16.16
C ASN A 309 4.11 -11.25 15.60
N ASN A 310 3.48 -11.14 14.42
CA ASN A 310 2.52 -12.13 13.92
C ASN A 310 3.02 -13.02 12.78
N ILE A 311 4.13 -12.70 12.08
CA ILE A 311 4.61 -13.45 10.91
C ILE A 311 5.95 -14.14 11.22
N GLU A 312 6.10 -15.40 10.80
CA GLU A 312 7.35 -16.17 10.89
C GLU A 312 8.43 -15.55 10.00
N ASP A 313 9.67 -15.47 10.51
CA ASP A 313 10.80 -14.95 9.74
C ASP A 313 10.54 -13.58 9.08
N PHE A 314 9.75 -12.70 9.72
CA PHE A 314 9.31 -11.42 9.14
C PHE A 314 10.47 -10.53 8.64
N ASP A 315 11.61 -10.54 9.34
CA ASP A 315 12.80 -9.83 8.88
C ASP A 315 13.35 -10.39 7.55
N LYS A 316 13.22 -11.71 7.31
CA LYS A 316 13.49 -12.30 5.99
C LYS A 316 12.42 -11.89 4.99
N LEU A 317 11.13 -11.89 5.35
CA LEU A 317 10.06 -11.44 4.45
C LEU A 317 10.29 -9.99 3.94
N ILE A 318 10.80 -9.10 4.81
CA ILE A 318 11.19 -7.72 4.45
C ILE A 318 12.55 -7.67 3.72
N GLN A 319 13.57 -8.39 4.19
CA GLN A 319 14.88 -8.43 3.49
C GLN A 319 14.76 -9.05 2.11
N ASP A 320 13.83 -9.98 1.93
CA ASP A 320 13.46 -10.55 0.66
C ASP A 320 12.71 -9.56 -0.20
N VAL A 321 12.01 -8.52 0.30
CA VAL A 321 11.63 -7.39 -0.58
C VAL A 321 12.89 -6.71 -1.12
N ASN A 322 13.78 -6.28 -0.22
CA ASN A 322 15.03 -5.59 -0.57
C ASN A 322 16.02 -6.45 -1.42
N LYS A 323 15.70 -7.75 -1.62
CA LYS A 323 16.43 -8.69 -2.48
C LYS A 323 15.60 -9.25 -3.65
N GLN A 324 14.26 -9.22 -3.61
CA GLN A 324 13.36 -9.71 -4.67
C GLN A 324 13.03 -8.62 -5.68
N ASP A 325 13.17 -7.34 -5.32
CA ASP A 325 13.45 -6.27 -6.30
C ASP A 325 14.76 -6.53 -7.09
N ARG A 326 15.55 -7.53 -6.69
CA ARG A 326 16.73 -7.99 -7.42
C ARG A 326 16.66 -9.45 -7.92
N ASN A 327 15.67 -10.28 -7.57
CA ASN A 327 15.43 -11.61 -8.17
C ASN A 327 14.00 -12.13 -7.96
N THR A 328 13.28 -12.31 -9.08
CA THR A 328 12.19 -13.29 -9.35
C THR A 328 11.04 -13.37 -8.32
N ASP A 329 9.81 -12.98 -8.64
CA ASP A 329 9.07 -13.46 -9.82
C ASP A 329 8.34 -12.36 -10.62
N THR A 330 8.98 -11.19 -10.79
CA THR A 330 8.61 -10.28 -11.88
C THR A 330 8.97 -10.92 -13.21
N LYS A 331 8.02 -10.90 -14.16
CA LYS A 331 8.27 -11.27 -15.56
C LYS A 331 9.52 -10.54 -16.05
N PRO A 332 10.57 -11.24 -16.50
CA PRO A 332 11.87 -10.62 -16.73
C PRO A 332 11.75 -9.55 -17.80
N GLU A 333 12.16 -8.32 -17.48
CA GLU A 333 11.97 -7.21 -18.41
C GLU A 333 12.80 -7.45 -19.67
N SER A 334 12.12 -7.44 -20.83
CA SER A 334 12.79 -7.54 -22.12
C SER A 334 12.78 -6.19 -22.83
N TYR A 335 13.91 -5.85 -23.43
CA TYR A 335 14.11 -4.60 -24.17
C TYR A 335 14.40 -4.90 -25.64
N ILE A 336 13.72 -4.19 -26.55
CA ILE A 336 13.98 -4.20 -27.99
C ILE A 336 14.69 -2.88 -28.31
N LEU A 337 16.00 -2.96 -28.56
CA LEU A 337 16.84 -1.80 -28.83
C LEU A 337 16.89 -1.54 -30.33
N ILE A 338 16.61 -0.30 -30.72
CA ILE A 338 16.64 0.17 -32.12
C ILE A 338 17.52 1.42 -32.18
N LYS A 339 18.70 1.30 -32.79
CA LYS A 339 19.68 2.38 -32.94
C LYS A 339 19.62 2.94 -34.35
N ILE A 340 19.33 4.23 -34.46
CA ILE A 340 19.30 4.98 -35.71
C ILE A 340 20.44 5.99 -35.69
N GLU A 341 21.47 5.78 -36.51
CA GLU A 341 22.68 6.61 -36.53
C GLU A 341 22.93 7.26 -37.90
N PRO A 342 23.36 8.53 -37.96
CA PRO A 342 23.56 9.23 -39.21
C PRO A 342 24.83 8.72 -39.91
N LEU A 343 24.77 8.56 -41.23
CA LEU A 343 25.96 8.23 -42.02
C LEU A 343 26.90 9.44 -42.10
N THR A 344 28.12 9.26 -41.61
CA THR A 344 29.19 10.27 -41.60
C THR A 344 29.83 10.52 -42.97
N THR A 345 29.49 9.69 -43.97
CA THR A 345 29.95 9.84 -45.36
C THR A 345 29.35 11.08 -46.02
N LYS A 346 30.20 11.89 -46.66
CA LYS A 346 29.81 13.12 -47.40
C LYS A 346 28.99 12.79 -48.66
N SER A 347 27.72 12.44 -48.47
CA SER A 347 26.76 12.29 -49.58
C SER A 347 26.56 13.63 -50.30
N ARG A 348 26.41 13.58 -51.63
CA ARG A 348 25.98 14.75 -52.43
C ARG A 348 24.49 15.07 -52.27
N SER A 349 23.71 14.18 -51.63
CA SER A 349 22.30 14.42 -51.33
C SER A 349 22.12 15.36 -50.14
N LYS A 350 21.16 16.30 -50.23
CA LYS A 350 20.75 17.14 -49.11
C LYS A 350 19.90 16.40 -48.06
N ILE A 351 19.43 15.18 -48.36
CA ILE A 351 18.55 14.41 -47.47
C ILE A 351 19.43 13.52 -46.56
N PRO A 352 19.35 13.67 -45.22
CA PRO A 352 20.07 12.81 -44.28
C PRO A 352 19.74 11.33 -44.49
N ARG A 353 20.77 10.47 -44.42
CA ARG A 353 20.62 9.01 -44.44
C ARG A 353 21.17 8.43 -43.14
N PHE A 354 20.54 7.37 -42.69
CA PHE A 354 20.81 6.69 -41.44
C PHE A 354 21.07 5.20 -41.67
N LYS A 355 21.88 4.62 -40.78
CA LYS A 355 22.01 3.18 -40.60
C LYS A 355 21.14 2.76 -39.42
N ILE A 356 20.51 1.60 -39.52
CA ILE A 356 19.73 0.99 -38.44
C ILE A 356 20.50 -0.23 -37.93
N SER A 357 20.60 -0.37 -36.61
CA SER A 357 21.13 -1.55 -35.94
C SER A 357 20.40 -1.76 -34.62
N GLY A 358 20.56 -2.92 -33.97
CA GLY A 358 19.82 -3.21 -32.74
C GLY A 358 19.64 -4.70 -32.48
N GLY A 359 18.78 -5.01 -31.51
CA GLY A 359 18.51 -6.37 -31.09
C GLY A 359 17.66 -6.43 -29.83
N VAL A 360 17.54 -7.64 -29.27
CA VAL A 360 16.74 -7.93 -28.08
C VAL A 360 17.65 -8.22 -26.89
N ILE A 361 17.28 -7.69 -25.73
CA ILE A 361 17.70 -8.18 -24.41
C ILE A 361 16.47 -8.89 -23.82
N PRO A 362 16.37 -10.23 -23.81
CA PRO A 362 15.18 -10.94 -23.32
C PRO A 362 14.99 -10.84 -21.81
N ASN A 363 16.08 -10.65 -21.06
CA ASN A 363 16.08 -10.52 -19.61
C ASN A 363 17.17 -9.51 -19.21
N ILE A 364 16.76 -8.33 -18.73
CA ILE A 364 17.69 -7.27 -18.36
C ILE A 364 18.57 -7.64 -17.17
N GLN A 365 18.06 -8.38 -16.18
CA GLN A 365 18.84 -8.79 -15.00
C GLN A 365 20.02 -9.69 -15.40
N ASN A 366 19.80 -10.65 -16.30
CA ASN A 366 20.84 -11.50 -16.86
C ASN A 366 21.86 -10.69 -17.67
N TYR A 367 21.40 -9.76 -18.51
CA TYR A 367 22.27 -8.89 -19.29
C TYR A 367 23.16 -8.00 -18.41
N ILE A 368 22.60 -7.41 -17.34
CA ILE A 368 23.37 -6.57 -16.40
C ILE A 368 24.40 -7.41 -15.63
N LYS A 369 24.00 -8.58 -15.14
CA LYS A 369 24.83 -9.43 -14.27
C LYS A 369 25.94 -10.18 -15.02
N HIS A 370 25.68 -10.57 -16.27
CA HIS A 370 26.55 -11.48 -17.03
C HIS A 370 27.04 -10.92 -18.37
N GLN A 371 26.51 -9.77 -18.84
CA GLN A 371 26.76 -9.22 -20.19
C GLN A 371 26.47 -10.20 -21.33
N THR A 372 25.56 -11.15 -21.10
CA THR A 372 25.14 -12.20 -22.04
C THR A 372 23.63 -12.13 -22.30
N GLY A 373 23.16 -12.82 -23.35
CA GLY A 373 21.76 -12.83 -23.73
C GLY A 373 21.33 -11.57 -24.50
N PHE A 374 22.22 -10.96 -25.27
CA PHE A 374 21.82 -10.05 -26.34
C PHE A 374 21.70 -10.80 -27.66
N GLU A 375 20.61 -10.57 -28.39
CA GLU A 375 20.31 -11.22 -29.67
C GLU A 375 20.11 -10.17 -30.76
N SER A 376 20.98 -10.16 -31.78
CA SER A 376 20.96 -9.12 -32.83
C SER A 376 19.78 -9.29 -33.80
N ILE A 377 19.15 -8.18 -34.19
CA ILE A 377 18.08 -8.16 -35.19
C ILE A 377 18.66 -7.77 -36.55
N LYS A 378 18.36 -8.54 -37.61
CA LYS A 378 18.80 -8.27 -38.98
C LYS A 378 17.89 -7.24 -39.68
N PHE A 379 18.11 -5.95 -39.43
CA PHE A 379 17.30 -4.88 -40.03
C PHE A 379 17.34 -4.87 -41.57
N SER A 380 18.51 -5.06 -42.19
CA SER A 380 18.67 -5.10 -43.65
C SER A 380 19.56 -6.26 -44.13
N ASP A 381 19.51 -6.56 -45.43
CA ASP A 381 20.28 -7.64 -46.04
C ASP A 381 21.74 -7.29 -46.31
N SER A 382 22.06 -6.03 -46.59
CA SER A 382 23.43 -5.52 -46.65
C SER A 382 23.76 -4.66 -45.42
N PRO A 383 24.97 -4.79 -44.84
CA PRO A 383 25.43 -3.91 -43.76
C PRO A 383 25.67 -2.46 -44.22
N ASP A 384 25.73 -2.21 -45.53
CA ASP A 384 25.90 -0.87 -46.13
C ASP A 384 24.56 -0.21 -46.48
N ASP A 385 23.43 -0.89 -46.26
CA ASP A 385 22.12 -0.33 -46.49
C ASP A 385 21.86 0.89 -45.60
N SER A 386 21.19 1.86 -46.20
CA SER A 386 20.94 3.17 -45.59
C SER A 386 19.55 3.65 -45.93
N PHE A 387 18.94 4.40 -45.03
CA PHE A 387 17.53 4.81 -45.13
C PHE A 387 17.38 6.29 -44.77
N THR A 388 16.46 6.99 -45.42
CA THR A 388 15.93 8.27 -44.93
C THR A 388 14.98 8.01 -43.76
N LEU A 389 14.80 8.98 -42.85
CA LEU A 389 13.95 8.77 -41.66
C LEU A 389 12.51 8.37 -42.01
N LYS A 390 11.97 8.89 -43.12
CA LYS A 390 10.63 8.53 -43.64
C LYS A 390 10.55 7.10 -44.20
N GLU A 391 11.65 6.57 -44.74
CA GLU A 391 11.71 5.15 -45.15
C GLU A 391 11.78 4.24 -43.91
N ILE A 392 12.38 4.69 -42.81
CA ILE A 392 12.40 3.97 -41.53
C ILE A 392 11.00 3.93 -40.93
N GLU A 393 10.41 5.10 -40.69
CA GLU A 393 9.05 5.29 -40.17
C GLU A 393 8.03 4.39 -40.88
N LYS A 394 8.05 4.37 -42.22
CA LYS A 394 7.10 3.58 -43.02
C LYS A 394 7.35 2.07 -43.00
N ASN A 395 8.62 1.63 -42.99
CA ASN A 395 8.97 0.24 -43.32
C ASN A 395 9.54 -0.58 -42.14
N LEU A 396 9.90 0.05 -41.02
CA LEU A 396 10.53 -0.62 -39.88
C LEU A 396 9.67 -1.79 -39.37
N PHE A 397 8.44 -1.49 -38.94
CA PHE A 397 7.57 -2.50 -38.33
C PHE A 397 7.02 -3.55 -39.29
N LEU A 398 6.99 -3.27 -40.62
CA LEU A 398 6.54 -4.23 -41.65
C LEU A 398 7.33 -5.54 -41.67
N SER A 399 8.61 -5.52 -41.28
CA SER A 399 9.44 -6.73 -41.19
C SER A 399 10.05 -6.97 -39.81
N LEU A 400 10.10 -5.96 -38.93
CA LEU A 400 10.75 -6.07 -37.63
C LEU A 400 10.16 -7.20 -36.76
N PHE A 401 8.83 -7.32 -36.68
CA PHE A 401 8.20 -8.32 -35.83
C PHE A 401 8.52 -9.77 -36.25
N GLN A 402 8.71 -10.02 -37.55
CA GLN A 402 9.13 -11.32 -38.08
C GLN A 402 10.62 -11.63 -37.81
N LYS A 403 11.42 -10.60 -37.51
CA LYS A 403 12.87 -10.66 -37.31
C LYS A 403 13.27 -10.60 -35.83
N ILE A 404 12.31 -10.43 -34.92
CA ILE A 404 12.54 -10.41 -33.47
C ILE A 404 12.57 -11.86 -32.95
N PRO A 405 13.66 -12.34 -32.33
CA PRO A 405 13.80 -13.72 -31.87
C PRO A 405 13.05 -14.06 -30.57
N CYS A 406 11.99 -13.31 -30.23
CA CYS A 406 11.19 -13.54 -29.03
C CYS A 406 9.70 -13.23 -29.24
N LYS A 407 8.85 -13.67 -28.30
CA LYS A 407 7.41 -13.35 -28.31
C LYS A 407 7.18 -11.87 -27.97
N LEU A 408 6.34 -11.20 -28.77
CA LEU A 408 5.94 -9.81 -28.61
C LEU A 408 4.71 -9.67 -27.71
N GLU A 409 4.96 -9.75 -26.42
CA GLU A 409 3.95 -9.60 -25.35
C GLU A 409 3.94 -8.14 -24.83
N LYS A 410 2.86 -7.65 -24.20
CA LYS A 410 2.70 -6.22 -23.85
C LYS A 410 3.82 -5.62 -22.98
N ASP A 411 4.58 -6.46 -22.28
CA ASP A 411 5.73 -6.10 -21.43
C ASP A 411 7.02 -5.73 -22.21
N LYS A 412 7.08 -5.93 -23.54
CA LYS A 412 8.30 -5.64 -24.31
C LYS A 412 8.53 -4.14 -24.46
N LYS A 413 9.66 -3.66 -23.92
CA LYS A 413 10.05 -2.25 -23.89
C LYS A 413 10.83 -1.85 -25.15
N PHE A 414 10.31 -0.95 -25.98
CA PHE A 414 11.00 -0.44 -27.17
C PHE A 414 11.87 0.77 -26.83
N VAL A 415 13.15 0.73 -27.21
CA VAL A 415 14.12 1.80 -26.94
C VAL A 415 14.77 2.28 -28.23
N PHE A 416 14.46 3.52 -28.61
CA PHE A 416 15.02 4.18 -29.78
C PHE A 416 16.24 5.04 -29.38
N PHE A 417 17.43 4.63 -29.81
CA PHE A 417 18.62 5.48 -29.73
C PHE A 417 18.66 6.38 -30.96
N LEU A 418 18.40 7.66 -30.74
CA LEU A 418 18.27 8.68 -31.77
C LEU A 418 19.43 9.69 -31.71
N PRO A 419 19.77 10.35 -32.82
CA PRO A 419 20.73 11.47 -32.81
C PRO A 419 20.11 12.69 -32.10
N PRO A 420 20.92 13.59 -31.50
CA PRO A 420 20.42 14.68 -30.66
C PRO A 420 19.34 15.55 -31.31
N GLN A 421 19.45 15.82 -32.61
CA GLN A 421 18.52 16.61 -33.41
C GLN A 421 17.22 15.88 -33.80
N TYR A 422 17.07 14.61 -33.42
CA TYR A 422 15.85 13.80 -33.60
C TYR A 422 15.34 13.21 -32.28
N LEU A 423 15.87 13.63 -31.12
CA LEU A 423 15.39 13.17 -29.80
C LEU A 423 13.91 13.54 -29.55
N ASN A 424 13.42 14.60 -30.17
CA ASN A 424 11.99 14.96 -30.20
C ASN A 424 11.27 14.43 -31.46
N HIS A 425 11.74 13.38 -32.13
CA HIS A 425 10.96 12.76 -33.21
C HIS A 425 9.89 11.81 -32.63
N PRO A 426 8.65 11.76 -33.16
CA PRO A 426 7.54 10.99 -32.59
C PRO A 426 7.59 9.50 -32.94
N VAL A 427 8.67 8.81 -32.56
CA VAL A 427 8.84 7.36 -32.77
C VAL A 427 7.75 6.52 -32.12
N GLU A 428 7.14 7.02 -31.05
CA GLU A 428 6.01 6.41 -30.35
C GLU A 428 4.65 6.55 -31.10
N THR A 429 4.60 7.33 -32.18
CA THR A 429 3.45 7.41 -33.10
C THR A 429 3.52 6.42 -34.26
N TRP A 430 4.68 5.82 -34.51
CA TRP A 430 4.91 4.98 -35.69
C TRP A 430 3.97 3.76 -35.71
N GLU A 431 3.35 3.51 -36.86
CA GLU A 431 2.32 2.47 -37.02
C GLU A 431 2.91 1.05 -36.91
N ILE A 432 2.17 0.18 -36.22
CA ILE A 432 2.33 -1.28 -36.24
C ILE A 432 1.06 -1.91 -36.82
N ASP A 433 1.21 -3.10 -37.42
CA ASP A 433 0.10 -3.95 -37.85
C ASP A 433 -0.24 -4.92 -36.69
N ASP A 434 -1.38 -4.71 -36.03
CA ASP A 434 -1.91 -5.60 -34.99
C ASP A 434 -3.13 -6.35 -35.57
N PHE A 435 -2.84 -7.45 -36.27
CA PHE A 435 -3.82 -8.34 -36.91
C PHE A 435 -4.75 -7.65 -37.94
N GLY A 436 -4.21 -6.70 -38.71
CA GLY A 436 -4.92 -5.96 -39.75
C GLY A 436 -5.41 -4.57 -39.32
N ASP A 437 -5.35 -4.25 -38.03
CA ASP A 437 -5.52 -2.87 -37.55
C ASP A 437 -4.18 -2.13 -37.50
N ARG A 438 -4.21 -0.82 -37.76
CA ARG A 438 -3.02 0.03 -37.79
C ARG A 438 -3.04 1.00 -36.62
N ILE A 439 -2.27 0.65 -35.60
CA ILE A 439 -2.20 1.41 -34.35
C ILE A 439 -0.80 1.97 -34.14
N PRO A 440 -0.64 3.13 -33.47
CA PRO A 440 0.66 3.58 -32.98
C PRO A 440 1.30 2.53 -32.07
N VAL A 441 2.62 2.31 -32.20
CA VAL A 441 3.38 1.38 -31.35
C VAL A 441 3.14 1.60 -29.84
N ARG A 442 2.90 2.86 -29.41
CA ARG A 442 2.60 3.21 -28.02
C ARG A 442 1.21 2.80 -27.50
N GLN A 443 0.32 2.27 -28.34
CA GLN A 443 -0.92 1.64 -27.87
C GLN A 443 -0.71 0.20 -27.39
N ARG A 444 0.45 -0.39 -27.73
CA ARG A 444 0.74 -1.80 -27.49
C ARG A 444 1.95 -2.04 -26.60
N TYR A 445 2.96 -1.17 -26.67
CA TYR A 445 4.24 -1.35 -26.00
C TYR A 445 4.76 -0.04 -25.37
N PRO A 446 5.48 -0.08 -24.23
CA PRO A 446 6.21 1.06 -23.72
C PRO A 446 7.31 1.52 -24.68
N VAL A 447 7.37 2.82 -24.99
CA VAL A 447 8.37 3.40 -25.91
C VAL A 447 9.24 4.43 -25.18
N MET A 448 10.55 4.31 -25.34
CA MET A 448 11.56 5.19 -24.75
C MET A 448 12.53 5.69 -25.82
N VAL A 449 13.06 6.90 -25.59
CA VAL A 449 14.06 7.56 -26.45
C VAL A 449 15.37 7.74 -25.68
N ARG A 450 16.50 7.66 -26.39
CA ARG A 450 17.85 7.85 -25.83
C ARG A 450 18.77 8.59 -26.79
N ASP A 451 19.71 9.37 -26.27
CA ASP A 451 20.74 10.06 -27.05
C ASP A 451 21.84 9.07 -27.40
N VAL A 452 21.91 8.69 -28.68
CA VAL A 452 22.91 7.76 -29.22
C VAL A 452 24.36 8.23 -28.95
N THR A 453 24.58 9.52 -28.70
CA THR A 453 25.92 10.06 -28.40
C THR A 453 26.34 9.90 -26.93
N ARG A 454 25.45 9.49 -26.01
CA ARG A 454 25.87 9.02 -24.67
C ARG A 454 26.60 7.69 -24.70
N LEU A 455 26.56 7.01 -25.85
CA LEU A 455 27.19 5.72 -26.07
C LEU A 455 28.62 5.87 -26.63
N ASP A 456 29.05 7.11 -26.92
CA ASP A 456 30.41 7.41 -27.35
C ASP A 456 31.41 7.07 -26.23
N THR A 457 32.51 6.39 -26.60
CA THR A 457 33.55 5.96 -25.65
C THR A 457 34.10 7.10 -24.82
N ASN A 458 34.26 8.31 -25.39
CA ASN A 458 34.77 9.48 -24.68
C ASN A 458 33.72 10.02 -23.69
N TYR A 459 32.43 9.98 -24.05
CA TYR A 459 31.36 10.34 -23.11
C TYR A 459 31.34 9.37 -21.93
N LEU A 460 31.34 8.06 -22.18
CA LEU A 460 31.35 7.02 -21.14
C LEU A 460 32.57 7.18 -20.22
N ASN A 461 33.78 7.29 -20.78
CA ASN A 461 35.02 7.47 -20.01
C ASN A 461 34.99 8.68 -19.05
N VAL A 462 34.23 9.73 -19.36
CA VAL A 462 34.18 10.98 -18.56
C VAL A 462 32.93 11.06 -17.66
N LYS A 463 31.82 10.42 -18.05
CA LYS A 463 30.50 10.64 -17.43
C LYS A 463 29.86 9.39 -16.81
N GLN A 464 30.35 8.19 -17.09
CA GLN A 464 29.69 6.94 -16.67
C GLN A 464 29.51 6.81 -15.15
N SER A 465 30.51 7.20 -14.33
CA SER A 465 30.35 7.17 -12.86
C SER A 465 29.20 8.08 -12.41
N ASN A 466 29.26 9.37 -12.78
CA ASN A 466 28.22 10.36 -12.44
C ASN A 466 26.82 9.93 -12.95
N TRP A 467 26.77 9.24 -14.09
CA TRP A 467 25.54 8.68 -14.63
C TRP A 467 24.96 7.58 -13.75
N ILE A 468 25.80 6.64 -13.28
CA ILE A 468 25.40 5.60 -12.32
C ILE A 468 25.00 6.24 -10.99
N ASP A 469 25.77 7.20 -10.48
CA ASP A 469 25.49 7.92 -9.22
C ASP A 469 24.13 8.64 -9.26
N LYS A 470 23.80 9.30 -10.38
CA LYS A 470 22.48 9.94 -10.59
C LYS A 470 21.37 8.92 -10.85
N TRP A 471 21.67 7.77 -11.45
CA TRP A 471 20.69 6.69 -11.64
C TRP A 471 20.29 6.05 -10.32
N GLN A 472 21.25 5.80 -9.43
CA GLN A 472 20.99 5.26 -8.08
C GLN A 472 20.16 6.22 -7.22
N GLN A 473 20.35 7.53 -7.37
CA GLN A 473 19.50 8.53 -6.69
C GLN A 473 18.02 8.43 -7.09
N LEU A 474 17.71 7.94 -8.30
CA LEU A 474 16.34 7.74 -8.76
C LEU A 474 15.64 6.52 -8.13
N GLU A 475 16.38 5.58 -7.51
CA GLU A 475 15.79 4.42 -6.85
C GLU A 475 14.92 4.80 -5.64
N ASN A 476 15.18 5.96 -5.02
CA ASN A 476 14.53 6.41 -3.78
C ASN A 476 13.58 7.62 -3.96
N ILE A 477 13.27 8.01 -5.19
CA ILE A 477 12.37 9.15 -5.48
C ILE A 477 11.30 8.80 -6.52
N THR A 478 10.27 9.63 -6.57
CA THR A 478 9.16 9.54 -7.53
C THR A 478 9.31 10.58 -8.63
N CYS A 479 8.49 10.49 -9.68
CA CYS A 479 8.43 11.54 -10.69
C CYS A 479 7.84 12.88 -10.14
N ASN A 480 7.24 12.90 -8.94
CA ASN A 480 6.82 14.15 -8.30
C ASN A 480 8.02 15.02 -7.89
N ASP A 481 9.14 14.39 -7.54
CA ASP A 481 10.40 15.02 -7.14
C ASP A 481 11.18 15.62 -8.32
N PHE A 482 10.74 15.36 -9.56
CA PHE A 482 11.40 15.88 -10.77
C PHE A 482 11.20 17.38 -10.91
N GLN A 483 12.23 18.07 -11.42
CA GLN A 483 12.17 19.51 -11.68
C GLN A 483 11.22 19.79 -12.85
N LYS A 484 10.11 20.50 -12.57
CA LYS A 484 9.09 20.87 -13.55
C LYS A 484 9.43 22.22 -14.19
N LEU A 485 9.43 22.28 -15.53
CA LEU A 485 9.80 23.46 -16.30
C LEU A 485 8.73 23.81 -17.34
N HIS A 486 8.24 25.05 -17.29
CA HIS A 486 7.18 25.60 -18.15
C HIS A 486 7.69 26.68 -19.12
N GLU A 487 8.94 27.10 -18.93
CA GLU A 487 9.62 28.11 -19.75
C GLU A 487 11.10 27.77 -19.89
N TYR A 488 11.69 28.18 -21.02
CA TYR A 488 13.12 27.98 -21.29
C TYR A 488 13.88 29.30 -21.14
N ASN A 489 14.86 29.31 -20.25
CA ASN A 489 15.84 30.39 -20.09
C ASN A 489 17.23 29.74 -20.04
N GLU A 490 18.07 30.00 -21.03
CA GLU A 490 19.34 29.27 -21.25
C GLU A 490 20.28 29.27 -20.03
N THR A 491 20.47 30.45 -19.42
CA THR A 491 21.32 30.62 -18.22
C THR A 491 20.77 29.83 -17.02
N ARG A 492 19.46 29.94 -16.74
CA ARG A 492 18.83 29.24 -15.61
C ARG A 492 18.75 27.72 -15.85
N PHE A 493 18.46 27.31 -17.09
CA PHE A 493 18.32 25.91 -17.47
C PHE A 493 19.62 25.14 -17.22
N SER A 494 20.77 25.68 -17.67
CA SER A 494 22.08 25.05 -17.45
C SER A 494 22.43 24.86 -15.97
N VAL A 495 22.07 25.82 -15.11
CA VAL A 495 22.29 25.70 -13.65
C VAL A 495 21.39 24.63 -13.03
N LEU A 496 20.10 24.60 -13.39
CA LEU A 496 19.13 23.63 -12.89
C LEU A 496 19.50 22.19 -13.27
N MET A 497 19.91 21.96 -14.53
CA MET A 497 20.25 20.61 -15.00
C MET A 497 21.44 19.98 -14.25
N LYS A 498 22.36 20.78 -13.67
CA LYS A 498 23.46 20.24 -12.85
C LYS A 498 22.93 19.41 -11.68
N GLN A 499 21.93 19.94 -10.97
CA GLN A 499 21.31 19.31 -9.81
C GLN A 499 20.18 18.34 -10.17
N ALA A 500 19.65 18.42 -11.38
CA ALA A 500 18.55 17.55 -11.80
C ALA A 500 18.99 16.07 -11.91
N ILE A 501 18.23 15.20 -11.24
CA ILE A 501 18.22 13.74 -11.43
C ILE A 501 16.98 13.28 -12.23
N GLY A 502 15.94 14.11 -12.33
CA GLY A 502 14.83 13.92 -13.25
C GLY A 502 14.16 15.26 -13.56
N VAL A 503 13.58 15.40 -14.75
CA VAL A 503 12.92 16.65 -15.19
C VAL A 503 11.61 16.37 -15.94
N ILE A 504 10.67 17.32 -15.85
CA ILE A 504 9.45 17.36 -16.66
C ILE A 504 9.46 18.65 -17.47
N LEU A 505 9.43 18.55 -18.79
CA LEU A 505 9.61 19.65 -19.73
C LEU A 505 8.31 19.94 -20.50
N ASN A 506 7.65 21.04 -20.13
CA ASN A 506 6.53 21.67 -20.84
C ASN A 506 7.00 23.00 -21.48
N ILE A 507 8.01 22.89 -22.35
CA ILE A 507 8.74 24.05 -22.93
C ILE A 507 8.83 24.03 -24.46
N PHE A 508 8.34 22.97 -25.09
CA PHE A 508 8.25 22.81 -26.55
C PHE A 508 6.89 23.34 -27.02
N ASP A 509 6.83 23.88 -28.24
CA ASP A 509 5.66 24.61 -28.78
C ASP A 509 5.75 24.56 -30.31
N GLU A 510 5.14 23.54 -30.94
CA GLU A 510 5.31 23.29 -32.39
C GLU A 510 4.68 24.39 -33.26
N ASN A 511 3.73 25.17 -32.71
CA ASN A 511 3.11 26.31 -33.38
C ASN A 511 4.09 27.47 -33.63
N LYS A 512 5.24 27.50 -32.92
CA LYS A 512 6.37 28.38 -33.24
C LYS A 512 7.36 27.60 -34.11
N LYS A 513 7.39 27.93 -35.41
CA LYS A 513 8.32 27.40 -36.43
C LYS A 513 9.65 26.91 -35.84
N ASN A 514 9.81 25.59 -35.77
CA ASN A 514 10.98 24.83 -35.32
C ASN A 514 12.19 25.68 -34.87
N ASP A 515 12.22 26.01 -33.58
CA ASP A 515 13.42 26.48 -32.89
C ASP A 515 14.37 25.29 -32.64
N ALA A 516 14.88 24.72 -33.73
CA ALA A 516 15.74 23.55 -33.72
C ALA A 516 17.00 23.78 -32.87
N ASP A 517 17.53 25.01 -32.86
CA ASP A 517 18.66 25.40 -32.03
C ASP A 517 18.33 25.30 -30.53
N LYS A 518 17.15 25.76 -30.09
CA LYS A 518 16.68 25.58 -28.71
C LYS A 518 16.54 24.10 -28.34
N ILE A 519 15.99 23.27 -29.21
CA ILE A 519 15.85 21.83 -28.97
C ILE A 519 17.23 21.17 -28.80
N ILE A 520 18.17 21.48 -29.69
CA ILE A 520 19.56 21.01 -29.61
C ILE A 520 20.23 21.49 -28.32
N LYS A 521 20.04 22.75 -27.91
CA LYS A 521 20.57 23.29 -26.63
C LYS A 521 20.00 22.58 -25.41
N ILE A 522 18.69 22.35 -25.36
CA ILE A 522 18.01 21.62 -24.27
C ILE A 522 18.63 20.24 -24.09
N PHE A 523 18.64 19.41 -25.13
CA PHE A 523 19.15 18.04 -25.04
C PHE A 523 20.68 17.98 -24.84
N SER A 524 21.43 18.92 -25.41
CA SER A 524 22.87 19.05 -25.14
C SER A 524 23.16 19.37 -23.67
N SER A 525 22.31 20.18 -23.03
CA SER A 525 22.39 20.46 -21.59
C SER A 525 22.01 19.23 -20.75
N LEU A 526 20.95 18.48 -21.11
CA LEU A 526 20.60 17.21 -20.44
C LEU A 526 21.78 16.23 -20.47
N LYS A 527 22.40 16.04 -21.64
CA LYS A 527 23.57 15.17 -21.80
C LYS A 527 24.78 15.66 -21.03
N SER A 528 25.10 16.95 -21.10
CA SER A 528 26.31 17.52 -20.47
C SER A 528 26.27 17.42 -18.93
N ASN A 529 25.07 17.57 -18.37
CA ASN A 529 24.80 17.45 -16.93
C ASN A 529 24.34 16.06 -16.49
N VAL A 530 24.38 15.08 -17.40
CA VAL A 530 24.09 13.66 -17.14
C VAL A 530 22.70 13.44 -16.53
N VAL A 531 21.70 14.23 -16.95
CA VAL A 531 20.31 14.06 -16.50
C VAL A 531 19.81 12.70 -17.00
N PRO A 532 19.46 11.73 -16.13
CA PRO A 532 19.11 10.39 -16.59
C PRO A 532 17.67 10.25 -17.11
N ILE A 533 16.71 11.03 -16.60
CA ILE A 533 15.33 11.01 -17.11
C ILE A 533 14.82 12.41 -17.43
N ALA A 534 14.16 12.53 -18.58
CA ALA A 534 13.31 13.67 -18.91
C ALA A 534 11.97 13.20 -19.49
N ILE A 535 10.87 13.64 -18.89
CA ILE A 535 9.52 13.50 -19.44
C ILE A 535 9.22 14.78 -20.22
N CYS A 536 8.88 14.67 -21.50
CA CYS A 536 8.81 15.82 -22.40
C CYS A 536 7.46 15.87 -23.12
N HIS A 537 6.73 16.98 -22.97
CA HIS A 537 5.53 17.27 -23.77
C HIS A 537 5.97 17.88 -25.10
N ARG A 538 5.47 17.37 -26.23
CA ARG A 538 5.82 17.91 -27.58
C ARG A 538 5.16 19.26 -27.81
N ASP A 539 3.88 19.38 -27.45
CA ASP A 539 3.14 20.64 -27.41
C ASP A 539 3.10 21.26 -26.02
N LYS A 540 3.03 22.60 -25.97
CA LYS A 540 2.93 23.33 -24.71
C LYS A 540 1.52 23.19 -24.12
N ILE A 541 1.41 22.45 -23.03
CA ILE A 541 0.19 22.42 -22.21
C ILE A 541 0.00 23.81 -21.60
N THR A 542 -1.09 24.47 -22.00
CA THR A 542 -1.48 25.81 -21.53
C THR A 542 -2.53 25.67 -20.43
N LEU A 543 -2.05 25.46 -19.20
CA LEU A 543 -2.85 25.43 -17.98
C LEU A 543 -2.26 26.43 -16.97
N GLU A 544 -3.03 26.81 -15.95
CA GLU A 544 -2.48 27.54 -14.82
C GLU A 544 -1.40 26.71 -14.11
N LYS A 545 -0.36 27.36 -13.56
CA LYS A 545 0.81 26.65 -13.02
C LYS A 545 0.44 25.64 -11.94
N GLN A 546 -0.47 26.01 -11.03
CA GLN A 546 -0.95 25.14 -9.96
C GLN A 546 -1.73 23.94 -10.52
N GLU A 547 -2.62 24.17 -11.48
CA GLU A 547 -3.39 23.11 -12.12
C GLU A 547 -2.48 22.14 -12.88
N TYR A 548 -1.48 22.65 -13.61
CA TYR A 548 -0.47 21.81 -14.25
C TYR A 548 0.29 20.97 -13.22
N GLU A 549 0.75 21.57 -12.11
CA GLU A 549 1.52 20.86 -11.09
C GLU A 549 0.68 19.77 -10.41
N ILE A 550 -0.60 20.03 -10.12
CA ILE A 550 -1.54 19.04 -9.60
C ILE A 550 -1.76 17.91 -10.59
N ARG A 551 -2.10 18.22 -11.85
CA ARG A 551 -2.36 17.19 -12.88
C ARG A 551 -1.12 16.37 -13.21
N ALA A 552 0.05 17.00 -13.36
CA ALA A 552 1.32 16.28 -13.53
C ALA A 552 1.61 15.35 -12.35
N ASN A 553 1.38 15.80 -11.11
CA ASN A 553 1.56 14.96 -9.91
C ASN A 553 0.48 13.87 -9.74
N ASN A 554 -0.64 13.95 -10.44
CA ASN A 554 -1.67 12.90 -10.42
C ASN A 554 -1.48 11.90 -11.57
N GLU A 555 -1.21 12.40 -12.78
CA GLU A 555 -1.10 11.61 -14.00
C GLU A 555 0.28 10.95 -14.16
N LEU A 556 1.36 11.52 -13.60
CA LEU A 556 2.74 11.02 -13.77
C LEU A 556 3.41 10.56 -12.45
N ASN A 557 2.72 10.54 -11.31
CA ASN A 557 3.31 10.04 -10.07
C ASN A 557 3.51 8.52 -10.09
N CYS A 558 4.71 8.12 -10.45
CA CYS A 558 5.19 6.75 -10.44
C CYS A 558 6.68 6.69 -10.07
N TYR A 559 7.15 5.48 -9.79
CA TYR A 559 8.58 5.21 -9.65
C TYR A 559 9.28 5.13 -11.00
N ILE A 560 10.60 5.34 -11.00
CA ILE A 560 11.44 5.25 -12.20
C ILE A 560 11.25 3.94 -12.99
N HIS A 561 11.23 2.79 -12.31
CA HIS A 561 11.18 1.48 -12.96
C HIS A 561 9.81 1.19 -13.59
N THR A 562 8.73 1.73 -13.02
CA THR A 562 7.37 1.65 -13.57
C THR A 562 7.07 2.69 -14.65
N LEU A 563 7.81 3.80 -14.71
CA LEU A 563 7.52 4.96 -15.58
C LEU A 563 7.15 4.61 -17.04
N PRO A 564 7.88 3.73 -17.78
CA PRO A 564 7.51 3.40 -19.16
C PRO A 564 6.14 2.71 -19.27
N ASN A 565 5.82 1.83 -18.32
CA ASN A 565 4.54 1.11 -18.29
C ASN A 565 3.42 2.04 -17.81
N HIS A 566 3.68 2.87 -16.80
CA HIS A 566 2.73 3.86 -16.28
C HIS A 566 2.29 4.83 -17.37
N VAL A 567 3.21 5.35 -18.19
CA VAL A 567 2.84 6.23 -19.33
C VAL A 567 1.98 5.51 -20.37
N LEU A 568 2.23 4.23 -20.65
CA LEU A 568 1.38 3.39 -21.50
C LEU A 568 -0.03 3.23 -20.89
N GLU A 569 -0.14 2.85 -19.62
CA GLU A 569 -1.41 2.64 -18.92
C GLU A 569 -2.26 3.92 -18.83
N GLN A 570 -1.63 5.08 -18.62
CA GLN A 570 -2.34 6.35 -18.62
C GLN A 570 -2.77 6.74 -20.04
N TYR A 571 -2.00 6.40 -21.08
CA TYR A 571 -2.42 6.60 -22.47
C TYR A 571 -3.58 5.67 -22.86
N GLU A 572 -3.61 4.42 -22.37
CA GLU A 572 -4.80 3.55 -22.49
C GLU A 572 -6.03 4.19 -21.82
N LYS A 573 -5.89 4.82 -20.63
CA LYS A 573 -6.98 5.56 -19.98
C LYS A 573 -7.42 6.78 -20.78
N PHE A 574 -6.51 7.53 -21.39
CA PHE A 574 -6.83 8.65 -22.28
C PHE A 574 -7.73 8.19 -23.44
N LEU A 575 -7.39 7.07 -24.10
CA LEU A 575 -8.17 6.53 -25.21
C LEU A 575 -9.57 6.02 -24.83
N LEU A 576 -9.81 5.73 -23.55
CA LEU A 576 -11.08 5.21 -23.02
C LEU A 576 -12.04 6.30 -22.49
N ASN A 577 -11.66 7.58 -22.53
CA ASN A 577 -12.48 8.68 -22.02
C ASN A 577 -12.83 9.68 -23.12
N ASP A 578 -14.13 9.89 -23.36
CA ASP A 578 -14.67 10.84 -24.37
C ASP A 578 -14.45 12.34 -24.04
N ASN A 579 -13.69 12.65 -22.99
CA ASN A 579 -13.63 13.99 -22.39
C ASN A 579 -12.20 14.55 -22.54
N ASP A 580 -11.96 15.28 -23.64
CA ASP A 580 -10.65 15.76 -24.14
C ASP A 580 -9.70 16.40 -23.10
N ASN A 581 -10.21 16.84 -21.95
CA ASN A 581 -9.47 17.51 -20.89
C ASN A 581 -9.02 16.61 -19.73
N GLN A 582 -9.44 15.34 -19.66
CA GLN A 582 -8.88 14.37 -18.70
C GLN A 582 -7.77 13.58 -19.41
N TYR A 583 -6.62 13.36 -18.74
CA TYR A 583 -5.44 12.68 -19.29
C TYR A 583 -4.66 13.44 -20.39
N LEU A 584 -4.75 14.78 -20.42
CA LEU A 584 -4.04 15.64 -21.38
C LEU A 584 -2.51 15.43 -21.36
N PHE A 585 -1.93 14.99 -20.24
CA PHE A 585 -0.47 14.92 -20.08
C PHE A 585 0.16 13.76 -20.83
N VAL A 586 -0.59 12.73 -21.21
CA VAL A 586 -0.04 11.47 -21.74
C VAL A 586 -0.28 11.26 -23.23
N ASN A 587 -1.19 12.02 -23.85
CA ASN A 587 -1.44 11.96 -25.30
C ASN A 587 -0.19 12.34 -26.12
N ASN A 588 0.55 13.35 -25.66
CA ASN A 588 1.65 13.99 -26.42
C ASN A 588 2.98 14.05 -25.64
N VAL A 589 3.31 12.98 -24.91
CA VAL A 589 4.55 12.84 -24.13
C VAL A 589 5.49 11.78 -24.73
N PHE A 590 6.78 12.07 -24.66
CA PHE A 590 7.85 11.10 -24.86
C PHE A 590 8.83 11.12 -23.68
N ILE A 591 9.50 9.98 -23.45
CA ILE A 591 10.39 9.76 -22.32
C ILE A 591 11.82 9.61 -22.83
N ILE A 592 12.72 10.50 -22.39
CA ILE A 592 14.16 10.25 -22.47
C ILE A 592 14.52 9.40 -21.26
N TYR A 593 14.90 8.13 -21.49
CA TYR A 593 15.11 7.12 -20.44
C TYR A 593 16.53 6.55 -20.51
N GLU A 594 17.48 7.24 -19.89
CA GLU A 594 18.90 6.95 -20.02
C GLU A 594 19.37 5.99 -18.94
N ASN A 595 18.97 4.72 -19.06
CA ASN A 595 19.47 3.66 -18.19
C ASN A 595 20.97 3.37 -18.49
N PRO A 596 21.90 3.59 -17.53
CA PRO A 596 23.34 3.39 -17.72
C PRO A 596 23.73 1.92 -17.87
N HIS A 597 22.85 0.98 -17.48
CA HIS A 597 23.10 -0.45 -17.58
C HIS A 597 22.71 -1.05 -18.94
N ILE A 598 21.91 -0.32 -19.72
CA ILE A 598 21.60 -0.68 -21.12
C ILE A 598 22.61 0.04 -22.02
N LEU A 599 23.84 -0.47 -22.09
CA LEU A 599 24.84 0.01 -23.05
C LEU A 599 24.75 -0.79 -24.35
N PRO A 600 24.98 -0.18 -25.53
CA PRO A 600 25.05 -0.92 -26.77
C PRO A 600 26.28 -1.81 -26.76
N PHE A 601 25.99 -3.07 -27.01
CA PHE A 601 26.87 -4.12 -27.50
C PHE A 601 28.00 -3.54 -28.35
N LYS A 602 29.25 -3.79 -27.95
CA LYS A 602 30.32 -3.89 -28.93
C LYS A 602 29.90 -5.08 -29.81
N ALA A 603 29.70 -4.84 -31.11
CA ALA A 603 29.65 -5.96 -32.05
C ALA A 603 30.90 -6.81 -31.81
N GLU A 604 30.75 -8.14 -31.79
CA GLU A 604 31.90 -9.03 -31.62
C GLU A 604 32.99 -8.60 -32.61
N PRO A 605 34.26 -8.48 -32.17
CA PRO A 605 35.32 -8.14 -33.10
C PRO A 605 35.34 -9.23 -34.16
N ILE A 606 35.20 -8.84 -35.43
CA ILE A 606 35.39 -9.74 -36.56
C ILE A 606 36.81 -10.28 -36.42
N ILE A 607 36.92 -11.55 -36.04
CA ILE A 607 38.18 -12.28 -36.08
C ILE A 607 38.48 -12.49 -37.56
N ILE A 608 39.25 -11.57 -38.13
CA ILE A 608 39.89 -11.75 -39.43
C ILE A 608 41.03 -12.75 -39.18
N ASN A 609 40.76 -14.02 -39.47
CA ASN A 609 41.78 -15.04 -39.71
C ASN A 609 42.25 -14.95 -41.16
#